data_AF-A0A2E0YNR8-F1
#
_entry.id   AF-A0A2E0YNR8-F1
#
_cell.length_a   1.000
_cell.length_b   1.000
_cell.length_c   1.000
_cell.angle_alpha   90.00
_cell.angle_beta   90.00
_cell.angle_gamma   90.00
#
_symmetry.space_group_name_H-M   'P 1'
#
loop_
_entity.id
_entity.type
_entity.pdbx_description
1 polymer ?
#
loop_
_entity_poly.entity_id
_entity_poly.type
_entity_poly.pdbx_seq_one_letter_code
_entity_poly.pdbx_strand_id
1 'polypeptide(L)'
;MKYYTLLLCIIFFYSCQKEEFTVVQDQEDTEEVTNASANLRLKLRSVSSHDGSFDDIIDDAPCVSIKIPYTIFFNGEPYNVGTILDLRPIGEDDEVALIYPVTLTRSDHSEVVVQSNAEWQNERDVCAEDPLSREHNACVDIAFPITLALYNLDETEFETREIGNSEALFPWVVDPQSEDLISINYPIDLIVAGGSALRITNNTQLADTIDALQNSCE
;
A
#
# COMPACT_ATOMS: atom_id res chain seq x y z
N MET A 1 54.49 44.00 -36.84
CA MET A 1 53.75 42.75 -37.06
C MET A 1 53.61 42.02 -35.72
N LYS A 2 52.66 42.45 -34.88
CA LYS A 2 52.50 42.01 -33.49
C LYS A 2 51.07 41.51 -33.17
N TYR A 3 50.28 41.22 -34.20
CA TYR A 3 48.85 40.85 -34.03
C TYR A 3 48.47 39.50 -34.67
N TYR A 4 49.40 38.79 -35.32
CA TYR A 4 49.08 37.51 -35.98
C TYR A 4 49.31 36.28 -35.11
N THR A 5 49.97 36.40 -33.95
CA THR A 5 50.19 35.29 -33.02
C THR A 5 49.10 35.19 -31.93
N LEU A 6 48.08 36.05 -31.96
CA LEU A 6 46.96 36.04 -31.02
C LEU A 6 45.68 35.39 -31.61
N LEU A 7 45.66 35.09 -32.92
CA LEU A 7 44.46 34.60 -33.62
C LEU A 7 44.40 33.06 -33.79
N LEU A 8 45.30 32.31 -33.15
CA LEU A 8 45.42 30.85 -33.33
C LEU A 8 45.30 30.05 -32.03
N CYS A 9 44.53 30.53 -31.05
CA CYS A 9 44.34 29.82 -29.77
C CYS A 9 42.90 29.83 -29.22
N ILE A 10 41.89 30.27 -29.98
CA ILE A 10 40.51 30.42 -29.47
C ILE A 10 39.51 29.54 -30.24
N ILE A 11 39.87 28.31 -30.60
CA ILE A 11 38.91 27.37 -31.23
C ILE A 11 38.90 25.98 -30.56
N PHE A 12 39.47 25.81 -29.36
CA PHE A 12 39.49 24.50 -28.67
C PHE A 12 38.56 24.34 -27.47
N PHE A 13 37.56 25.21 -27.26
CA PHE A 13 36.64 25.10 -26.11
C PHE A 13 35.14 25.19 -26.45
N TYR A 14 34.70 24.58 -27.56
CA TYR A 14 33.28 24.32 -27.79
C TYR A 14 33.04 22.87 -28.24
N SER A 15 33.42 21.94 -27.38
CA SER A 15 32.90 20.57 -27.42
C SER A 15 32.54 20.15 -26.00
N CYS A 16 31.55 20.82 -25.41
CA CYS A 16 30.68 20.11 -24.48
C CYS A 16 29.66 19.44 -25.40
N GLN A 17 29.96 18.23 -25.87
CA GLN A 17 28.90 17.40 -26.43
C GLN A 17 27.93 17.21 -25.27
N LYS A 18 26.78 17.89 -25.32
CA LYS A 18 25.62 17.45 -24.54
C LYS A 18 25.34 16.07 -25.13
N GLU A 19 25.71 15.02 -24.42
CA GLU A 19 25.16 13.71 -24.70
C GLU A 19 23.64 13.87 -24.53
N GLU A 20 22.95 14.06 -25.64
CA GLU A 20 21.53 13.78 -25.73
C GLU A 20 21.45 12.27 -25.58
N PHE A 21 21.10 11.80 -24.38
CA PHE A 21 20.53 10.48 -24.24
C PHE A 21 19.24 10.50 -25.07
N THR A 22 19.35 10.15 -26.35
CA THR A 22 18.21 9.57 -27.05
C THR A 22 17.98 8.24 -26.35
N VAL A 23 17.13 8.24 -25.34
CA VAL A 23 16.41 7.02 -24.97
C VAL A 23 15.67 6.66 -26.23
N VAL A 24 16.14 5.63 -26.94
CA VAL A 24 15.30 4.95 -27.91
C VAL A 24 14.24 4.30 -27.04
N GLN A 25 13.14 5.01 -26.79
CA GLN A 25 11.92 4.39 -26.32
C GLN A 25 11.45 3.52 -27.48
N ASP A 26 11.95 2.29 -27.57
CA ASP A 26 11.16 1.26 -28.21
C ASP A 26 9.88 1.16 -27.38
N GLN A 27 8.74 1.32 -28.05
CA GLN A 27 7.43 1.29 -27.37
C GLN A 27 7.25 -0.04 -26.62
N GLU A 28 7.84 -1.13 -27.13
CA GLU A 28 7.86 -2.45 -26.46
C GLU A 28 8.56 -2.40 -25.10
N ASP A 29 9.73 -1.75 -24.98
CA ASP A 29 10.47 -1.64 -23.72
C ASP A 29 9.74 -0.76 -22.68
N THR A 30 9.00 0.27 -23.15
CA THR A 30 8.24 1.15 -22.26
C THR A 30 6.99 0.44 -21.72
N GLU A 31 6.29 -0.33 -22.56
CA GLU A 31 5.15 -1.14 -22.12
C GLU A 31 5.56 -2.22 -21.12
N GLU A 32 6.71 -2.89 -21.32
CA GLU A 32 7.21 -3.91 -20.38
C GLU A 32 7.50 -3.31 -18.99
N VAL A 33 8.17 -2.15 -18.94
CA VAL A 33 8.51 -1.47 -17.67
C VAL A 33 7.27 -0.96 -16.93
N THR A 34 6.30 -0.41 -17.66
CA THR A 34 5.02 0.03 -17.08
C THR A 34 4.22 -1.15 -16.53
N ASN A 35 4.15 -2.26 -17.29
CA ASN A 35 3.47 -3.48 -16.84
C ASN A 35 4.12 -4.10 -15.60
N ALA A 36 5.47 -4.09 -15.52
CA ALA A 36 6.19 -4.54 -14.33
C ALA A 36 5.86 -3.67 -13.11
N SER A 37 5.77 -2.35 -13.30
CA SER A 37 5.40 -1.40 -12.24
C SER A 37 3.95 -1.58 -11.79
N ALA A 38 3.01 -1.79 -12.71
CA ALA A 38 1.62 -2.09 -12.42
C ALA A 38 1.46 -3.38 -11.61
N ASN A 39 2.14 -4.45 -12.02
CA ASN A 39 2.15 -5.73 -11.28
C ASN A 39 2.72 -5.56 -9.86
N LEU A 40 3.82 -4.80 -9.72
CA LEU A 40 4.39 -4.51 -8.41
C LEU A 40 3.40 -3.75 -7.52
N ARG A 41 2.71 -2.74 -8.05
CA ARG A 41 1.66 -2.02 -7.32
C ARG A 41 0.56 -2.95 -6.85
N LEU A 42 0.06 -3.85 -7.69
CA LEU A 42 -0.97 -4.81 -7.30
C LEU A 42 -0.53 -5.68 -6.11
N LYS A 43 0.71 -6.19 -6.14
CA LYS A 43 1.24 -7.01 -5.03
C LYS A 43 1.46 -6.21 -3.76
N LEU A 44 1.99 -4.99 -3.87
CA LEU A 44 2.17 -4.13 -2.70
C LEU A 44 0.82 -3.71 -2.12
N ARG A 45 -0.14 -3.35 -2.96
CA ARG A 45 -1.51 -3.01 -2.56
C ARG A 45 -2.16 -4.15 -1.79
N SER A 46 -2.07 -5.39 -2.26
CA SER A 46 -2.69 -6.54 -1.58
C SER A 46 -2.18 -6.73 -0.15
N VAL A 47 -0.91 -6.43 0.13
CA VAL A 47 -0.30 -6.58 1.47
C VAL A 47 -0.23 -5.26 2.26
N SER A 48 -0.74 -4.16 1.70
CA SER A 48 -0.71 -2.85 2.34
C SER A 48 -2.08 -2.21 2.54
N SER A 49 -3.15 -2.75 1.94
CA SER A 49 -4.52 -2.39 2.32
C SER A 49 -4.74 -2.67 3.80
N HIS A 50 -5.56 -1.86 4.45
CA HIS A 50 -5.97 -2.09 5.84
C HIS A 50 -6.81 -3.38 5.95
N ASP A 51 -6.42 -4.27 6.86
CA ASP A 51 -7.19 -5.48 7.19
C ASP A 51 -8.22 -5.15 8.26
N GLY A 52 -9.50 -5.20 7.89
CA GLY A 52 -10.61 -5.00 8.81
C GLY A 52 -11.06 -6.25 9.54
N SER A 53 -10.65 -7.44 9.08
CA SER A 53 -11.28 -8.71 9.50
C SER A 53 -11.10 -9.09 10.97
N PHE A 54 -10.18 -8.43 11.69
CA PHE A 54 -9.89 -8.75 13.08
C PHE A 54 -11.03 -8.43 14.06
N ASP A 55 -11.98 -7.56 13.69
CA ASP A 55 -13.17 -7.24 14.48
C ASP A 55 -14.50 -7.59 13.79
N ASP A 56 -14.46 -8.48 12.78
CA ASP A 56 -15.65 -9.05 12.12
C ASP A 56 -16.64 -9.67 13.12
N ILE A 57 -16.16 -10.14 14.29
CA ILE A 57 -17.01 -10.64 15.38
C ILE A 57 -17.97 -9.58 15.93
N ILE A 58 -17.70 -8.30 15.71
CA ILE A 58 -18.50 -7.16 16.15
C ILE A 58 -19.31 -6.58 15.00
N ASP A 59 -18.71 -6.47 13.82
CA ASP A 59 -19.22 -5.62 12.75
C ASP A 59 -19.57 -6.39 11.44
N ASP A 60 -19.13 -7.64 11.29
CA ASP A 60 -19.43 -8.47 10.11
C ASP A 60 -19.10 -7.72 8.80
N ALA A 61 -17.95 -7.02 8.76
CA ALA A 61 -17.56 -6.15 7.66
C ALA A 61 -16.01 -6.11 7.45
N PRO A 62 -15.42 -7.11 6.76
CA PRO A 62 -13.96 -7.31 6.71
C PRO A 62 -13.14 -6.22 6.02
N CYS A 63 -13.78 -5.28 5.32
CA CYS A 63 -13.11 -4.16 4.65
C CYS A 63 -12.95 -2.92 5.55
N VAL A 64 -13.58 -2.93 6.72
CA VAL A 64 -13.48 -1.86 7.71
C VAL A 64 -13.15 -2.46 9.06
N SER A 65 -12.62 -1.64 9.96
CA SER A 65 -12.56 -1.96 11.38
C SER A 65 -12.99 -0.78 12.21
N ILE A 66 -13.49 -1.02 13.41
CA ILE A 66 -13.83 0.04 14.35
C ILE A 66 -12.57 0.48 15.09
N LYS A 67 -12.26 1.77 14.98
CA LYS A 67 -11.12 2.39 15.64
C LYS A 67 -11.26 2.31 17.17
N ILE A 68 -10.42 1.49 17.78
CA ILE A 68 -10.31 1.33 19.23
C ILE A 68 -9.78 2.63 19.88
N PRO A 69 -10.34 3.09 21.01
CA PRO A 69 -11.36 2.44 21.83
C PRO A 69 -12.80 2.84 21.48
N TYR A 70 -13.73 1.91 21.70
CA TYR A 70 -15.17 2.13 21.55
C TYR A 70 -15.99 1.35 22.59
N THR A 71 -17.31 1.52 22.59
CA THR A 71 -18.23 0.78 23.48
C THR A 71 -19.32 0.12 22.64
N ILE A 72 -19.70 -1.09 23.02
CA ILE A 72 -20.79 -1.87 22.44
C ILE A 72 -21.79 -2.25 23.53
N PHE A 73 -22.98 -2.66 23.13
CA PHE A 73 -23.80 -3.54 23.97
C PHE A 73 -23.36 -4.98 23.73
N PHE A 74 -22.96 -5.66 24.80
CA PHE A 74 -22.60 -7.06 24.80
C PHE A 74 -23.53 -7.79 25.77
N ASN A 75 -24.38 -8.68 25.23
CA ASN A 75 -25.43 -9.37 25.98
C ASN A 75 -26.32 -8.41 26.80
N GLY A 76 -26.65 -7.25 26.20
CA GLY A 76 -27.52 -6.23 26.76
C GLY A 76 -26.86 -5.22 27.71
N GLU A 77 -25.58 -5.40 28.06
CA GLU A 77 -24.85 -4.50 28.96
C GLU A 77 -23.74 -3.73 28.22
N PRO A 78 -23.45 -2.47 28.58
CA PRO A 78 -22.34 -1.73 28.00
C PRO A 78 -20.99 -2.40 28.27
N TYR A 79 -20.21 -2.63 27.22
CA TYR A 79 -18.88 -3.22 27.27
C TYR A 79 -17.88 -2.35 26.52
N ASN A 80 -16.76 -2.02 27.19
CA ASN A 80 -15.71 -1.19 26.60
C ASN A 80 -14.67 -2.08 25.91
N VAL A 81 -14.42 -1.81 24.63
CA VAL A 81 -13.33 -2.40 23.86
C VAL A 81 -12.19 -1.40 23.85
N GLY A 82 -11.18 -1.63 24.69
CA GLY A 82 -10.02 -0.75 24.84
C GLY A 82 -8.80 -1.22 24.05
N THR A 83 -8.75 -2.51 23.73
CA THR A 83 -7.68 -3.19 23.00
C THR A 83 -8.24 -4.37 22.19
N ILE A 84 -7.46 -4.87 21.24
CA ILE A 84 -7.85 -6.06 20.46
C ILE A 84 -8.08 -7.30 21.34
N LEU A 85 -7.43 -7.39 22.51
CA LEU A 85 -7.60 -8.50 23.44
C LEU A 85 -8.99 -8.54 24.08
N ASP A 86 -9.69 -7.40 24.08
CA ASP A 86 -11.05 -7.28 24.63
C ASP A 86 -12.12 -7.90 23.71
N LEU A 87 -11.75 -8.28 22.47
CA LEU A 87 -12.61 -9.02 21.54
C LEU A 87 -12.64 -10.53 21.82
N ARG A 88 -11.57 -11.08 22.42
CA ARG A 88 -11.43 -12.52 22.72
C ARG A 88 -12.61 -13.17 23.47
N PRO A 89 -13.28 -12.53 24.45
CA PRO A 89 -14.39 -13.15 25.17
C PRO A 89 -15.72 -13.15 24.41
N ILE A 90 -15.81 -12.48 23.26
CA ILE A 90 -17.02 -12.34 22.46
C ILE A 90 -17.07 -13.49 21.45
N GLY A 91 -18.15 -14.26 21.45
CA GLY A 91 -18.39 -15.37 20.54
C GLY A 91 -19.45 -15.04 19.49
N GLU A 92 -19.52 -15.88 18.44
CA GLU A 92 -20.46 -15.69 17.32
C GLU A 92 -21.94 -15.75 17.74
N ASP A 93 -22.24 -16.45 18.84
CA ASP A 93 -23.60 -16.61 19.37
C ASP A 93 -24.02 -15.48 20.33
N ASP A 94 -23.11 -14.54 20.65
CA ASP A 94 -23.39 -13.45 21.58
C ASP A 94 -24.19 -12.32 20.93
N GLU A 95 -25.03 -11.63 21.74
CA GLU A 95 -25.74 -10.45 21.26
C GLU A 95 -24.83 -9.21 21.33
N VAL A 96 -24.44 -8.70 20.15
CA VAL A 96 -23.60 -7.51 20.02
C VAL A 96 -24.34 -6.40 19.27
N ALA A 97 -24.27 -5.16 19.78
CA ALA A 97 -24.77 -3.98 19.07
C ALA A 97 -23.86 -2.77 19.27
N LEU A 98 -23.62 -2.02 18.19
CA LEU A 98 -22.81 -0.80 18.21
C LEU A 98 -23.48 0.33 19.00
N ILE A 99 -22.67 1.05 19.79
CA ILE A 99 -23.08 2.31 20.40
C ILE A 99 -22.44 3.45 19.62
N TYR A 100 -23.29 4.23 18.95
CA TYR A 100 -22.85 5.36 18.14
C TYR A 100 -22.52 6.60 18.99
N PRO A 101 -21.61 7.48 18.52
CA PRO A 101 -20.86 7.35 17.28
C PRO A 101 -19.68 6.37 17.40
N VAL A 102 -19.29 5.79 16.26
CA VAL A 102 -18.06 5.01 16.10
C VAL A 102 -17.23 5.58 14.96
N THR A 103 -15.91 5.39 14.99
CA THR A 103 -15.02 5.73 13.89
C THR A 103 -14.57 4.45 13.22
N LEU A 104 -14.74 4.36 11.90
CA LEU A 104 -14.27 3.24 11.10
C LEU A 104 -12.97 3.63 10.39
N THR A 105 -12.09 2.66 10.22
CA THR A 105 -10.94 2.72 9.29
C THR A 105 -11.24 1.78 8.13
N ARG A 106 -11.17 2.27 6.89
CA ARG A 106 -11.46 1.50 5.67
C ARG A 106 -10.20 0.88 5.07
N SER A 107 -10.35 -0.03 4.10
CA SER A 107 -9.26 -0.67 3.34
C SER A 107 -8.21 0.30 2.79
N ASP A 108 -8.61 1.53 2.46
CA ASP A 108 -7.75 2.60 1.94
C ASP A 108 -7.09 3.45 3.03
N HIS A 109 -7.18 3.02 4.29
CA HIS A 109 -6.76 3.72 5.51
C HIS A 109 -7.54 5.00 5.84
N SER A 110 -8.55 5.37 5.03
CA SER A 110 -9.38 6.54 5.34
C SER A 110 -10.27 6.27 6.56
N GLU A 111 -10.52 7.33 7.34
CA GLU A 111 -11.38 7.27 8.52
C GLU A 111 -12.72 7.95 8.26
N VAL A 112 -13.80 7.34 8.74
CA VAL A 112 -15.15 7.89 8.70
C VAL A 112 -15.82 7.77 10.06
N VAL A 113 -16.54 8.82 10.48
CA VAL A 113 -17.33 8.78 11.71
C VAL A 113 -18.77 8.42 11.37
N VAL A 114 -19.24 7.31 11.92
CA VAL A 114 -20.61 6.81 11.76
C VAL A 114 -21.43 7.21 12.97
N GLN A 115 -22.51 7.96 12.74
CA GLN A 115 -23.35 8.56 13.79
C GLN A 115 -24.60 7.74 14.11
N SER A 116 -24.96 6.76 13.28
CA SER A 116 -26.20 6.00 13.44
C SER A 116 -26.16 4.63 12.78
N ASN A 117 -27.11 3.78 13.15
CA ASN A 117 -27.29 2.47 12.49
C ASN A 117 -27.59 2.58 11.00
N ALA A 118 -28.27 3.64 10.56
CA ALA A 118 -28.54 3.83 9.13
C ALA A 118 -27.26 4.13 8.35
N GLU A 119 -26.38 4.96 8.90
CA GLU A 119 -25.06 5.22 8.32
C GLU A 119 -24.20 3.95 8.33
N TRP A 120 -24.26 3.17 9.40
CA TRP A 120 -23.58 1.88 9.48
C TRP A 120 -24.00 0.89 8.40
N GLN A 121 -25.31 0.72 8.16
CA GLN A 121 -25.76 -0.17 7.08
C GLN A 121 -25.28 0.30 5.70
N ASN A 122 -25.20 1.61 5.47
CA ASN A 122 -24.63 2.13 4.22
C ASN A 122 -23.14 1.80 4.09
N GLU A 123 -22.36 1.90 5.17
CA GLU A 123 -20.94 1.52 5.16
C GLU A 123 -20.77 0.02 4.89
N ARG A 124 -21.64 -0.84 5.45
CA ARG A 124 -21.65 -2.28 5.15
C ARG A 124 -21.95 -2.59 3.68
N ASP A 125 -22.89 -1.87 3.07
CA ASP A 125 -23.20 -2.02 1.64
C ASP A 125 -22.00 -1.63 0.77
N VAL A 126 -21.33 -0.52 1.09
CA VAL A 126 -20.07 -0.10 0.44
C VAL A 126 -19.00 -1.18 0.63
N CYS A 127 -18.90 -1.73 1.83
CA CYS A 127 -17.93 -2.75 2.17
C CYS A 127 -18.08 -4.03 1.35
N ALA A 128 -19.31 -4.49 1.18
CA ALA A 128 -19.62 -5.67 0.39
C ALA A 128 -19.21 -5.52 -1.10
N GLU A 129 -19.15 -4.28 -1.60
CA GLU A 129 -18.74 -3.96 -2.97
C GLU A 129 -17.25 -3.58 -3.09
N ASP A 130 -16.51 -3.47 -1.98
CA ASP A 130 -15.10 -3.06 -2.00
C ASP A 130 -14.21 -4.15 -2.66
N PRO A 131 -13.54 -3.86 -3.79
CA PRO A 131 -12.60 -4.79 -4.38
C PRO A 131 -11.35 -4.99 -3.51
N LEU A 132 -10.92 -3.99 -2.74
CA LEU A 132 -9.69 -4.06 -1.95
C LEU A 132 -9.78 -5.12 -0.85
N SER A 133 -10.95 -5.27 -0.24
CA SER A 133 -11.21 -6.32 0.75
C SER A 133 -11.02 -7.72 0.19
N ARG A 134 -11.43 -7.95 -1.07
CA ARG A 134 -11.26 -9.26 -1.74
C ARG A 134 -9.83 -9.50 -2.24
N GLU A 135 -9.10 -8.43 -2.49
CA GLU A 135 -7.71 -8.48 -2.95
C GLU A 135 -6.71 -8.53 -1.80
N HIS A 136 -7.13 -8.15 -0.59
CA HIS A 136 -6.25 -8.10 0.57
C HIS A 136 -5.69 -9.50 0.91
N ASN A 137 -4.40 -9.54 1.23
CA ASN A 137 -3.71 -10.73 1.66
C ASN A 137 -3.35 -10.58 3.15
N ALA A 138 -4.20 -11.11 4.03
CA ALA A 138 -4.02 -11.07 5.47
C ALA A 138 -2.86 -11.96 5.98
N CYS A 139 -2.21 -12.73 5.09
CA CYS A 139 -1.19 -13.69 5.47
C CYS A 139 0.23 -13.20 5.41
N VAL A 140 0.44 -12.05 4.78
CA VAL A 140 1.77 -11.55 4.49
C VAL A 140 1.77 -10.05 4.73
N ASP A 141 2.60 -9.63 5.67
CA ASP A 141 2.90 -8.22 5.93
C ASP A 141 4.28 -7.85 5.40
N ILE A 142 4.50 -6.56 5.19
CA ILE A 142 5.84 -6.01 4.94
C ILE A 142 6.48 -5.63 6.27
N ALA A 143 7.73 -6.06 6.49
CA ALA A 143 8.53 -5.53 7.58
C ALA A 143 9.04 -4.13 7.21
N PHE A 144 8.37 -3.10 7.73
CA PHE A 144 8.77 -1.71 7.56
C PHE A 144 9.94 -1.31 8.48
N PRO A 145 10.72 -0.27 8.13
CA PRO A 145 10.58 0.56 6.93
C PRO A 145 11.13 -0.09 5.65
N ILE A 146 10.58 0.31 4.50
CA ILE A 146 11.13 0.01 3.17
C ILE A 146 11.47 1.30 2.44
N THR A 147 12.30 1.23 1.40
CA THR A 147 12.62 2.38 0.56
C THR A 147 12.10 2.18 -0.86
N LEU A 148 11.36 3.15 -1.37
CA LEU A 148 10.87 3.19 -2.74
C LEU A 148 11.65 4.22 -3.56
N ALA A 149 11.92 3.88 -4.82
CA ALA A 149 12.30 4.82 -5.86
C ALA A 149 11.06 5.09 -6.74
N LEU A 150 10.72 6.35 -6.88
CA LEU A 150 9.52 6.84 -7.57
C LEU A 150 9.94 7.72 -8.73
N TYR A 151 9.34 7.52 -9.89
CA TYR A 151 9.60 8.32 -11.08
C TYR A 151 8.29 8.78 -11.71
N ASN A 152 8.03 10.09 -11.65
CA ASN A 152 6.85 10.70 -12.25
C ASN A 152 7.13 11.00 -13.72
N LEU A 153 6.34 10.40 -14.62
CA LEU A 153 6.57 10.53 -16.07
C LEU A 153 6.18 11.92 -16.61
N ASP A 154 5.16 12.54 -16.03
CA ASP A 154 4.65 13.84 -16.47
C ASP A 154 5.61 14.99 -16.11
N GLU A 155 6.14 14.96 -14.89
CA GLU A 155 7.03 15.99 -14.34
C GLU A 155 8.51 15.66 -14.57
N THR A 156 8.82 14.43 -15.01
CA THR A 156 10.19 13.90 -15.17
C THR A 156 11.02 13.99 -13.89
N GLU A 157 10.36 13.82 -12.75
CA GLU A 157 10.97 13.90 -11.43
C GLU A 157 11.27 12.51 -10.87
N PHE A 158 12.43 12.39 -10.22
CA PHE A 158 12.85 11.18 -9.53
C PHE A 158 13.03 11.48 -8.05
N GLU A 159 12.40 10.67 -7.20
CA GLU A 159 12.63 10.72 -5.76
C GLU A 159 12.83 9.33 -5.15
N THR A 160 13.48 9.31 -3.98
CA THR A 160 13.59 8.11 -3.15
C THR A 160 12.98 8.43 -1.79
N ARG A 161 12.13 7.53 -1.31
CA ARG A 161 11.34 7.76 -0.10
C ARG A 161 11.40 6.54 0.82
N GLU A 162 11.68 6.79 2.10
CA GLU A 162 11.50 5.79 3.15
C GLU A 162 10.03 5.75 3.57
N ILE A 163 9.44 4.56 3.55
CA ILE A 163 8.06 4.29 3.89
C ILE A 163 8.04 3.52 5.21
N GLY A 164 7.34 4.05 6.22
CA GLY A 164 7.39 3.53 7.58
C GLY A 164 6.28 2.55 7.96
N ASN A 165 5.20 2.47 7.17
CA ASN A 165 4.06 1.58 7.43
C ASN A 165 3.18 1.43 6.16
N SER A 166 2.18 0.55 6.24
CA SER A 166 1.23 0.27 5.16
C SER A 166 0.41 1.49 4.74
N GLU A 167 -0.06 2.30 5.70
CA GLU A 167 -0.81 3.55 5.43
C GLU A 167 0.00 4.53 4.57
N ALA A 168 1.30 4.69 4.87
CA ALA A 168 2.19 5.56 4.11
C ALA A 168 2.57 4.97 2.73
N LEU A 169 2.49 3.65 2.57
CA LEU A 169 2.71 2.96 1.29
C LEU A 169 1.50 3.09 0.36
N PHE A 170 0.30 2.96 0.91
CA PHE A 170 -0.94 2.77 0.17
C PHE A 170 -1.19 3.80 -0.96
N PRO A 171 -0.96 5.12 -0.76
CA PRO A 171 -1.17 6.11 -1.82
C PRO A 171 -0.32 5.90 -3.07
N TRP A 172 0.82 5.20 -2.97
CA TRP A 172 1.73 4.95 -4.10
C TRP A 172 1.33 3.71 -4.92
N VAL A 173 0.41 2.91 -4.41
CA VAL A 173 0.06 1.60 -4.97
C VAL A 173 -1.44 1.45 -5.23
N VAL A 174 -2.27 2.39 -4.76
CA VAL A 174 -3.73 2.36 -4.92
C VAL A 174 -4.16 2.35 -6.38
N ASP A 175 -3.49 3.13 -7.24
CA ASP A 175 -3.75 3.19 -8.68
C ASP A 175 -2.73 2.35 -9.47
N PRO A 176 -3.04 1.09 -9.82
CA PRO A 176 -2.15 0.23 -10.58
C PRO A 176 -2.03 0.69 -12.04
N GLN A 177 -2.93 1.55 -12.53
CA GLN A 177 -2.92 2.08 -13.89
C GLN A 177 -2.12 3.38 -14.01
N SER A 178 -1.58 3.91 -12.90
CA SER A 178 -0.65 5.03 -12.94
C SER A 178 0.54 4.71 -13.84
N GLU A 179 0.88 5.66 -14.73
CA GLU A 179 2.05 5.56 -15.60
C GLU A 179 3.37 5.78 -14.82
N ASP A 180 3.31 6.41 -13.63
CA ASP A 180 4.49 6.68 -12.80
C ASP A 180 5.22 5.39 -12.44
N LEU A 181 6.54 5.33 -12.54
CA LEU A 181 7.27 4.10 -12.25
C LEU A 181 7.59 3.99 -10.75
N ILE A 182 7.47 2.77 -10.22
CA ILE A 182 7.80 2.44 -8.84
C ILE A 182 8.80 1.29 -8.80
N SER A 183 9.80 1.41 -7.95
CA SER A 183 10.77 0.35 -7.68
C SER A 183 11.07 0.26 -6.20
N ILE A 184 11.27 -0.96 -5.70
CA ILE A 184 11.68 -1.21 -4.33
C ILE A 184 13.20 -1.25 -4.27
N ASN A 185 13.77 -0.54 -3.31
CA ASN A 185 15.18 -0.70 -2.97
C ASN A 185 15.37 -1.97 -2.14
N TYR A 186 15.62 -3.07 -2.84
CA TYR A 186 15.85 -4.37 -2.24
C TYR A 186 17.17 -4.44 -1.46
N PRO A 187 17.28 -5.33 -0.46
CA PRO A 187 16.26 -6.32 -0.11
C PRO A 187 15.33 -5.88 1.02
N ILE A 188 14.09 -6.41 1.01
CA ILE A 188 13.05 -6.18 2.04
C ILE A 188 12.71 -7.50 2.73
N ASP A 189 12.03 -7.44 3.88
CA ASP A 189 11.54 -8.63 4.58
C ASP A 189 10.01 -8.64 4.55
N LEU A 190 9.43 -9.82 4.32
CA LEU A 190 8.00 -10.07 4.52
C LEU A 190 7.82 -10.85 5.82
N ILE A 191 6.76 -10.55 6.56
CA ILE A 191 6.35 -11.25 7.77
C ILE A 191 5.17 -12.14 7.39
N VAL A 192 5.34 -13.45 7.53
CA VAL A 192 4.24 -14.41 7.31
C VAL A 192 3.45 -14.57 8.60
N ALA A 193 2.13 -14.76 8.49
CA ALA A 193 1.26 -15.15 9.60
C ALA A 193 1.91 -16.30 10.41
N GLY A 194 2.17 -16.06 11.70
CA GLY A 194 2.98 -16.93 12.55
C GLY A 194 4.39 -16.41 12.88
N GLY A 195 4.78 -15.25 12.34
CA GLY A 195 5.95 -14.47 12.78
C GLY A 195 7.28 -14.81 12.11
N SER A 196 7.28 -15.62 11.05
CA SER A 196 8.50 -15.91 10.29
C SER A 196 8.79 -14.81 9.27
N ALA A 197 10.04 -14.31 9.27
CA ALA A 197 10.49 -13.32 8.29
C ALA A 197 11.12 -13.99 7.07
N LEU A 198 10.72 -13.57 5.87
CA LEU A 198 11.27 -14.03 4.59
C LEU A 198 11.99 -12.89 3.87
N ARG A 199 13.27 -13.10 3.55
CA ARG A 199 14.10 -12.12 2.82
C ARG A 199 13.75 -12.12 1.34
N ILE A 200 13.32 -10.97 0.82
CA ILE A 200 12.99 -10.75 -0.59
C ILE A 200 14.02 -9.87 -1.26
N THR A 201 14.48 -10.28 -2.44
CA THR A 201 15.62 -9.66 -3.13
C THR A 201 15.28 -9.06 -4.50
N ASN A 202 14.09 -9.33 -5.04
CA ASN A 202 13.64 -8.82 -6.33
C ASN A 202 12.10 -8.96 -6.48
N ASN A 203 11.54 -8.32 -7.51
CA ASN A 203 10.10 -8.30 -7.80
C ASN A 203 9.51 -9.69 -8.09
N THR A 204 10.25 -10.56 -8.78
CA THR A 204 9.77 -11.92 -9.08
C THR A 204 9.59 -12.71 -7.79
N GLN A 205 10.59 -12.70 -6.91
CA GLN A 205 10.52 -13.36 -5.61
C GLN A 205 9.39 -12.78 -4.74
N LEU A 206 9.19 -11.46 -4.76
CA LEU A 206 8.09 -10.80 -4.05
C LEU A 206 6.73 -11.34 -4.52
N ALA A 207 6.49 -11.30 -5.82
CA ALA A 207 5.23 -11.74 -6.42
C ALA A 207 4.96 -13.22 -6.14
N ASP A 208 5.95 -14.09 -6.39
CA ASP A 208 5.84 -15.53 -6.15
C ASP A 208 5.55 -15.83 -4.66
N THR A 209 6.17 -15.08 -3.75
CA THR A 209 5.98 -15.29 -2.30
C THR A 209 4.58 -14.87 -1.86
N ILE A 210 4.10 -13.71 -2.31
CA ILE A 210 2.76 -13.22 -1.98
C ILE A 210 1.69 -14.17 -2.54
N ASP A 211 1.86 -14.62 -3.79
CA ASP A 211 0.89 -15.52 -4.44
C ASP A 211 0.87 -16.91 -3.82
N ALA A 212 2.04 -17.44 -3.42
CA ALA A 212 2.11 -18.73 -2.76
C ALA A 212 1.49 -18.73 -1.36
N LEU A 213 1.47 -17.58 -0.69
CA LEU A 213 1.02 -17.44 0.70
C LEU A 213 -0.40 -16.87 0.83
N GLN A 214 -1.06 -16.52 -0.27
CA GLN A 214 -2.38 -15.87 -0.28
C GLN A 214 -3.45 -16.59 0.57
N ASN A 215 -3.37 -17.92 0.69
CA ASN A 215 -4.30 -18.72 1.49
C ASN A 215 -3.59 -19.54 2.58
N SER A 216 -2.47 -19.05 3.11
CA SER A 216 -1.64 -19.81 4.07
C SER A 216 -2.04 -19.65 5.54
N CYS A 217 -3.06 -18.85 5.84
CA CYS A 217 -3.55 -18.56 7.19
C CYS A 217 -4.72 -19.43 7.66
N GLU A 218 -5.08 -20.47 6.91
CA GLU A 218 -6.14 -21.41 7.31
C GLU A 218 -5.69 -22.39 8.42
#